data_AF-A0A7V3BSP9-F1
#
_entry.id   AF-A0A7V3BSP9-F1
#
_cell.length_a   1.000
_cell.length_b   1.000
_cell.length_c   1.000
_cell.angle_alpha   90.00
_cell.angle_beta   90.00
_cell.angle_gamma   90.00
#
_symmetry.space_group_name_H-M   'P 1'
#
loop_
_entity.id
_entity.type
_entity.pdbx_description
1 polymer ?
#
loop_
_entity_poly.entity_id
_entity_poly.type
_entity_poly.pdbx_seq_one_letter_code
_entity_poly.pdbx_strand_id
1 'polypeptide(L)'
;MDRTGIARAPVDVGMARIDRPPFRTAAGLVRYVTVHGLAGLITGIVVGGAGGRLFMRVAGAAGGEPARGATTEAGFTVGEITLEGTIGLLIFVGIFVGIAGAALRVVFRPWLAWAGPWRGVAFGILLFALGSATSDVLNPDNVDFLILGNEALIVAMIVALFVGFGALVEPVSGWLDRHLPVADASRPFASGAYGVIAVLGVALGALLLVQAMFTPSTCDCDPPLVASIFVVVTAAGTLGWTASAFSPSALLPRISRLLGLVGLVGAPTAGLVRAIGDAAEILRA
;
A
#
# COMPACT_ATOMS: atom_id res chain seq x y z
N MET A 1 -52.46 2.28 14.28
CA MET A 1 -51.85 2.24 12.95
C MET A 1 -51.01 3.50 12.81
N ASP A 2 -49.73 3.42 13.12
CA ASP A 2 -48.81 4.53 12.81
C ASP A 2 -47.57 3.93 12.14
N ARG A 3 -47.29 4.42 10.94
CA ARG A 3 -46.30 3.88 10.01
C ARG A 3 -44.93 4.32 10.48
N THR A 4 -44.10 3.37 10.86
CA THR A 4 -42.67 3.54 11.11
C THR A 4 -41.98 4.14 9.88
N GLY A 5 -41.81 5.46 9.88
CA GLY A 5 -40.99 6.20 8.94
C GLY A 5 -39.52 5.92 9.19
N ILE A 6 -39.02 4.79 8.67
CA ILE A 6 -37.58 4.55 8.57
C ILE A 6 -37.06 5.53 7.50
N ALA A 7 -36.59 6.68 7.94
CA ALA A 7 -35.85 7.62 7.11
C ALA A 7 -34.61 6.90 6.57
N ARG A 8 -34.66 6.47 5.30
CA ARG A 8 -33.48 5.97 4.58
C ARG A 8 -32.50 7.13 4.53
N ALA A 9 -31.41 7.03 5.29
CA ALA A 9 -30.29 7.95 5.15
C ALA A 9 -29.83 7.92 3.68
N PRO A 10 -29.66 9.08 3.02
CA PRO A 10 -29.28 9.12 1.62
C PRO A 10 -27.92 8.44 1.43
N VAL A 11 -27.88 7.47 0.52
CA VAL A 11 -26.69 6.68 0.16
C VAL A 11 -25.59 7.54 -0.52
N ASP A 12 -25.89 8.79 -0.86
CA ASP A 12 -25.00 9.70 -1.60
C ASP A 12 -23.87 10.37 -0.79
N VAL A 13 -23.84 10.20 0.53
CA VAL A 13 -22.85 10.91 1.38
C VAL A 13 -21.41 10.44 1.15
N GLY A 14 -21.22 9.23 0.62
CA GLY A 14 -19.90 8.66 0.34
C GLY A 14 -19.24 9.23 -0.93
N MET A 15 -20.00 9.32 -2.03
CA MET A 15 -19.46 9.79 -3.32
C MET A 15 -19.26 11.30 -3.37
N ALA A 16 -20.15 12.09 -2.74
CA ALA A 16 -19.99 13.54 -2.64
C ALA A 16 -18.73 13.96 -1.86
N ARG A 17 -18.18 13.06 -1.03
CA ARG A 17 -16.99 13.31 -0.21
C ARG A 17 -15.66 13.17 -0.97
N ILE A 18 -15.67 12.56 -2.16
CA ILE A 18 -14.47 12.42 -3.03
C ILE A 18 -14.09 13.77 -3.65
N ASP A 19 -15.08 14.64 -3.90
CA ASP A 19 -14.92 15.77 -4.81
C ASP A 19 -14.06 16.92 -4.25
N ARG A 20 -13.69 16.89 -2.96
CA ARG A 20 -12.86 17.96 -2.37
C ARG A 20 -11.72 17.43 -1.50
N PRO A 21 -10.48 17.87 -1.74
CA PRO A 21 -9.35 17.61 -0.86
C PRO A 21 -9.58 18.11 0.58
N PRO A 22 -9.05 17.40 1.59
CA PRO A 22 -9.20 17.78 3.00
C PRO A 22 -8.32 18.96 3.41
N PHE A 23 -7.54 19.52 2.49
CA PHE A 23 -6.65 20.65 2.69
C PHE A 23 -7.01 21.79 1.73
N ARG A 24 -6.75 23.03 2.15
CA ARG A 24 -6.93 24.25 1.35
C ARG A 24 -5.70 25.15 1.30
N THR A 25 -4.66 24.78 2.05
CA THR A 25 -3.41 25.54 2.17
C THR A 25 -2.24 24.61 1.88
N ALA A 26 -1.11 25.16 1.44
CA ALA A 26 0.12 24.40 1.21
C ALA A 26 0.59 23.69 2.49
N ALA A 27 0.50 24.37 3.65
CA ALA A 27 0.82 23.78 4.95
C ALA A 27 -0.08 22.58 5.29
N GLY A 28 -1.38 22.67 4.98
CA GLY A 28 -2.32 21.57 5.15
C GLY A 28 -2.01 20.36 4.24
N LEU A 29 -1.63 20.61 2.99
CA LEU A 29 -1.18 19.56 2.06
C LEU A 29 0.09 18.87 2.56
N VAL A 30 1.09 19.66 2.95
CA VAL A 30 2.36 19.14 3.45
C VAL A 30 2.12 18.26 4.69
N ARG A 31 1.32 18.73 5.65
CA ARG A 31 0.93 17.94 6.82
C ARG A 31 0.18 16.66 6.43
N TYR A 32 -0.75 16.75 5.47
CA TYR A 32 -1.50 15.58 4.98
C TYR A 32 -0.55 14.50 4.45
N VAL A 33 0.41 14.90 3.61
CA VAL A 33 1.44 13.99 3.08
C VAL A 33 2.31 13.44 4.20
N THR A 34 2.76 14.26 5.15
CA THR A 34 3.56 13.81 6.30
C THR A 34 2.82 12.79 7.17
N VAL A 35 1.56 13.04 7.52
CA VAL A 35 0.74 12.13 8.34
C VAL A 35 0.62 10.77 7.67
N HIS A 36 0.29 10.74 6.37
CA HIS A 36 0.16 9.48 5.64
C HIS A 36 1.50 8.80 5.36
N GLY A 37 2.56 9.59 5.14
CA GLY A 37 3.94 9.14 5.06
C GLY A 37 4.39 8.38 6.30
N LEU A 38 4.27 9.02 7.47
CA LEU A 38 4.63 8.42 8.76
C LEU A 38 3.75 7.21 9.08
N ALA A 39 2.46 7.26 8.75
CA ALA A 39 1.56 6.12 8.95
C ALA A 39 2.03 4.89 8.15
N GLY A 40 2.36 5.08 6.88
CA GLY A 40 2.87 3.99 6.04
C GLY A 40 4.23 3.48 6.53
N LEU A 41 5.14 4.39 6.95
CA LEU A 41 6.43 4.00 7.52
C LEU A 41 6.28 3.12 8.78
N ILE A 42 5.49 3.57 9.76
CA ILE A 42 5.22 2.80 10.99
C ILE A 42 4.59 1.45 10.63
N THR A 43 3.63 1.46 9.72
CA THR A 43 2.92 0.23 9.31
C THR A 43 3.84 -0.73 8.56
N GLY A 44 4.76 -0.23 7.74
CA GLY A 44 5.77 -1.05 7.05
C GLY A 44 6.76 -1.70 8.01
N ILE A 45 7.24 -0.95 9.01
CA ILE A 45 8.10 -1.51 10.07
C ILE A 45 7.37 -2.63 10.83
N VAL A 46 6.10 -2.42 11.18
CA VAL A 46 5.31 -3.41 11.92
C VAL A 46 4.96 -4.62 11.05
N VAL A 47 4.38 -4.41 9.87
CA VAL A 47 3.84 -5.49 9.04
C VAL A 47 4.90 -6.09 8.13
N GLY A 48 5.64 -5.27 7.38
CA GLY A 48 6.73 -5.75 6.53
C GLY A 48 7.91 -6.29 7.34
N GLY A 49 8.31 -5.57 8.39
CA GLY A 49 9.40 -5.99 9.28
C GLY A 49 8.98 -7.11 10.24
N ALA A 50 8.24 -6.77 11.30
CA ALA A 50 7.89 -7.77 12.32
C ALA A 50 6.92 -8.85 11.80
N GLY A 51 5.97 -8.49 10.93
CA GLY A 51 5.09 -9.45 10.28
C GLY A 51 5.84 -10.37 9.30
N GLY A 52 6.78 -9.85 8.52
CA GLY A 52 7.66 -10.67 7.68
C GLY A 52 8.50 -11.65 8.50
N ARG A 53 8.96 -11.23 9.69
CA ARG A 53 9.66 -12.10 10.64
C ARG A 53 8.78 -13.24 11.15
N LEU A 54 7.53 -12.92 11.49
CA LEU A 54 6.54 -13.92 11.91
C LEU A 54 6.24 -14.89 10.76
N PHE A 55 6.11 -14.38 9.54
CA PHE A 55 5.94 -15.18 8.32
C PHE A 55 7.04 -16.22 8.16
N MET A 56 8.31 -15.81 8.17
CA MET A 56 9.44 -16.74 8.03
C MET A 56 9.45 -17.80 9.15
N ARG A 57 9.07 -17.43 10.37
CA ARG A 57 9.01 -18.37 11.51
C ARG A 57 7.90 -19.40 11.34
N VAL A 58 6.71 -18.97 10.93
CA VAL A 58 5.57 -19.88 10.71
C VAL A 58 5.86 -20.79 9.53
N ALA A 59 6.36 -20.25 8.43
CA ALA A 59 6.73 -21.03 7.25
C ALA A 59 7.80 -22.09 7.57
N GLY A 60 8.86 -21.72 8.29
CA GLY A 60 9.89 -22.67 8.73
C GLY A 60 9.41 -23.72 9.73
N ALA A 61 8.40 -23.40 10.56
CA ALA A 61 7.80 -24.38 11.46
C ALA A 61 6.89 -25.38 10.71
N ALA A 62 6.26 -24.93 9.61
CA ALA A 62 5.33 -25.72 8.81
C ALA A 62 6.01 -26.56 7.72
N GLY A 63 7.19 -26.14 7.20
CA GLY A 63 7.83 -26.73 6.02
C GLY A 63 8.61 -28.04 6.19
N GLY A 64 8.43 -28.76 7.30
CA GLY A 64 9.08 -30.07 7.50
C GLY A 64 10.60 -30.00 7.72
N GLU A 65 11.29 -31.15 7.59
CA GLU A 65 12.76 -31.23 7.73
C GLU A 65 13.55 -30.45 6.66
N PRO A 66 13.16 -30.45 5.36
CA PRO A 66 13.92 -29.76 4.32
C PRO A 66 14.02 -28.23 4.53
N ALA A 67 13.00 -27.63 5.15
CA ALA A 67 12.95 -26.20 5.42
C ALA A 67 13.82 -25.77 6.62
N ARG A 68 14.18 -26.68 7.52
CA ARG A 68 14.87 -26.31 8.77
C ARG A 68 16.36 -26.08 8.53
N GLY A 69 16.80 -24.82 8.70
CA GLY A 69 18.19 -24.45 8.49
C GLY A 69 18.56 -24.17 7.03
N ALA A 70 17.60 -24.25 6.10
CA ALA A 70 17.79 -23.84 4.72
C ALA A 70 17.96 -22.32 4.63
N THR A 71 18.77 -21.85 3.68
CA THR A 71 18.91 -20.44 3.35
C THR A 71 17.95 -20.06 2.23
N THR A 72 17.12 -19.04 2.46
CA THR A 72 16.27 -18.46 1.41
C THR A 72 17.13 -17.73 0.37
N GLU A 73 16.56 -17.39 -0.78
CA GLU A 73 17.23 -16.55 -1.79
C GLU A 73 17.73 -15.20 -1.22
N ALA A 74 16.98 -14.64 -0.26
CA ALA A 74 17.36 -13.42 0.45
C ALA A 74 18.51 -13.59 1.49
N GLY A 75 19.14 -14.75 1.57
CA GLY A 75 20.28 -15.03 2.46
C GLY A 75 19.92 -15.25 3.93
N PHE A 76 18.65 -15.48 4.25
CA PHE A 76 18.20 -15.72 5.62
C PHE A 76 18.02 -17.21 5.90
N THR A 77 18.49 -17.67 7.06
CA THR A 77 18.26 -19.03 7.54
C THR A 77 16.83 -19.18 8.05
N VAL A 78 16.09 -20.10 7.46
CA VAL A 78 14.69 -20.39 7.82
C VAL A 78 14.63 -20.94 9.25
N GLY A 79 13.84 -20.28 10.11
CA GLY A 79 13.60 -20.67 11.51
C GLY A 79 14.47 -19.97 12.56
N GLU A 80 15.54 -19.26 12.20
CA GLU A 80 16.48 -18.65 13.16
C GLU A 80 16.32 -17.13 13.30
N ILE A 81 15.90 -16.64 14.46
CA ILE A 81 15.83 -15.19 14.76
C ILE A 81 17.19 -14.66 15.17
N THR A 82 17.94 -14.13 14.21
CA THR A 82 19.15 -13.35 14.47
C THR A 82 18.79 -11.87 14.66
N LEU A 83 19.55 -11.18 15.53
CA LEU A 83 19.39 -9.74 15.72
C LEU A 83 19.71 -8.97 14.44
N GLU A 84 20.79 -9.36 13.76
CA GLU A 84 21.22 -8.79 12.49
C GLU A 84 20.16 -8.96 11.40
N GLY A 85 19.63 -10.17 11.21
CA GLY A 85 18.58 -10.43 10.23
C GLY A 85 17.28 -9.70 10.56
N THR A 86 16.97 -9.48 11.84
CA THR A 86 15.79 -8.71 12.25
C THR A 86 15.97 -7.22 11.96
N ILE A 87 17.13 -6.64 12.28
CA ILE A 87 17.44 -5.24 11.97
C ILE A 87 17.47 -5.03 10.45
N GLY A 88 18.11 -5.94 9.72
CA GLY A 88 18.13 -5.94 8.26
C GLY A 88 16.71 -5.97 7.68
N LEU A 89 15.85 -6.87 8.15
CA LEU A 89 14.47 -6.96 7.68
C LEU A 89 13.67 -5.69 7.99
N LEU A 90 13.83 -5.10 9.18
CA LEU A 90 13.15 -3.84 9.53
C LEU A 90 13.61 -2.68 8.64
N ILE A 91 14.91 -2.56 8.40
CA ILE A 91 15.49 -1.45 7.63
C ILE A 91 15.25 -1.63 6.13
N PHE A 92 15.53 -2.79 5.57
CA PHE A 92 15.47 -3.00 4.13
C PHE A 92 14.07 -3.33 3.64
N VAL A 93 13.31 -4.16 4.36
CA VAL A 93 11.94 -4.51 3.96
C VAL A 93 10.93 -3.57 4.61
N GLY A 94 11.00 -3.40 5.93
CA GLY A 94 10.01 -2.60 6.67
C GLY A 94 9.94 -1.14 6.22
N ILE A 95 11.09 -0.45 6.14
CA ILE A 95 11.13 0.95 5.69
C ILE A 95 10.78 1.07 4.21
N PHE A 96 11.34 0.23 3.34
CA PHE A 96 11.06 0.26 1.91
C PHE A 96 9.57 0.06 1.61
N VAL A 97 8.98 -1.02 2.14
CA VAL A 97 7.54 -1.33 2.01
C VAL A 97 6.71 -0.22 2.66
N GLY A 98 7.15 0.33 3.78
CA GLY A 98 6.48 1.44 4.45
C GLY A 98 6.40 2.71 3.60
N ILE A 99 7.50 3.08 2.94
CA ILE A 99 7.57 4.27 2.07
C ILE A 99 6.81 4.04 0.76
N ALA A 100 7.01 2.89 0.09
CA ALA A 100 6.29 2.57 -1.14
C ALA A 100 4.78 2.46 -0.88
N GLY A 101 4.39 1.78 0.20
CA GLY A 101 3.00 1.68 0.66
C GLY A 101 2.41 3.02 1.05
N ALA A 102 3.19 3.93 1.67
CA ALA A 102 2.75 5.30 1.94
C ALA A 102 2.49 6.10 0.66
N ALA A 103 3.38 5.99 -0.33
CA ALA A 103 3.25 6.68 -1.61
C ALA A 103 2.00 6.19 -2.36
N LEU A 104 1.82 4.87 -2.47
CA LEU A 104 0.60 4.28 -3.04
C LEU A 104 -0.64 4.68 -2.26
N ARG A 105 -0.55 4.77 -0.93
CA ARG A 105 -1.69 5.22 -0.12
C ARG A 105 -2.08 6.64 -0.46
N VAL A 106 -1.12 7.57 -0.60
CA VAL A 106 -1.43 8.96 -1.01
C VAL A 106 -2.11 8.98 -2.39
N VAL A 107 -1.63 8.16 -3.33
CA VAL A 107 -2.21 8.02 -4.68
C VAL A 107 -3.63 7.44 -4.65
N PHE A 108 -3.86 6.34 -3.92
CA PHE A 108 -5.13 5.61 -4.01
C PHE A 108 -6.19 6.04 -3.00
N ARG A 109 -5.81 6.69 -1.89
CA ARG A 109 -6.72 7.03 -0.79
C ARG A 109 -7.95 7.87 -1.21
N PRO A 110 -7.85 8.89 -2.09
CA PRO A 110 -9.03 9.65 -2.51
C PRO A 110 -10.08 8.78 -3.21
N TRP A 111 -9.60 7.79 -3.97
CA TRP A 111 -10.43 6.94 -4.82
C TRP A 111 -11.07 5.78 -4.06
N LEU A 112 -10.55 5.44 -2.88
CA LEU A 112 -11.08 4.41 -1.99
C LEU A 112 -12.14 4.92 -0.99
N ALA A 113 -12.68 6.13 -1.18
CA ALA A 113 -13.67 6.69 -0.25
C ALA A 113 -14.97 5.87 -0.19
N TRP A 114 -15.34 5.21 -1.29
CA TRP A 114 -16.53 4.35 -1.38
C TRP A 114 -16.49 3.18 -0.39
N ALA A 115 -15.30 2.72 0.01
CA ALA A 115 -15.14 1.58 0.90
C ALA A 115 -15.45 1.92 2.37
N GLY A 116 -15.61 3.20 2.72
CA GLY A 116 -15.98 3.65 4.06
C GLY A 116 -15.06 3.07 5.16
N PRO A 117 -15.58 2.33 6.14
CA PRO A 117 -14.75 1.73 7.20
C PRO A 117 -13.81 0.64 6.68
N TRP A 118 -14.12 0.00 5.55
CA TRP A 118 -13.30 -1.05 4.93
C TRP A 118 -12.18 -0.51 4.04
N ARG A 119 -11.99 0.81 3.99
CA ARG A 119 -10.97 1.44 3.14
C ARG A 119 -9.57 0.88 3.37
N GLY A 120 -9.21 0.57 4.62
CA GLY A 120 -7.92 -0.06 4.92
C GLY A 120 -7.78 -1.43 4.27
N VAL A 121 -8.79 -2.29 4.42
CA VAL A 121 -8.81 -3.64 3.81
C VAL A 121 -8.80 -3.55 2.28
N ALA A 122 -9.63 -2.69 1.69
CA ALA A 122 -9.66 -2.46 0.24
C ALA A 122 -8.29 -1.99 -0.29
N PHE A 123 -7.60 -1.12 0.47
CA PHE A 123 -6.24 -0.71 0.13
C PHE A 123 -5.24 -1.87 0.21
N GLY A 124 -5.35 -2.74 1.22
CA GLY A 124 -4.49 -3.91 1.34
C GLY A 124 -4.69 -4.92 0.19
N ILE A 125 -5.94 -5.15 -0.24
CA ILE A 125 -6.24 -5.98 -1.42
C ILE A 125 -5.65 -5.36 -2.68
N LEU A 126 -5.76 -4.04 -2.84
CA LEU A 126 -5.14 -3.32 -3.95
C LEU A 126 -3.62 -3.47 -3.93
N LEU A 127 -2.98 -3.34 -2.77
CA LEU A 127 -1.53 -3.53 -2.63
C LEU A 127 -1.11 -4.95 -2.98
N PHE A 128 -1.88 -5.96 -2.55
CA PHE A 128 -1.63 -7.34 -2.94
C PHE A 128 -1.70 -7.51 -4.46
N ALA A 129 -2.76 -7.01 -5.10
CA ALA A 129 -2.90 -7.06 -6.55
C ALA A 129 -1.73 -6.39 -7.28
N LEU A 130 -1.34 -5.19 -6.83
CA LEU A 130 -0.18 -4.48 -7.40
C LEU A 130 1.13 -5.24 -7.17
N GLY A 131 1.35 -5.74 -5.96
CA GLY A 131 2.53 -6.55 -5.63
C GLY A 131 2.63 -7.78 -6.52
N SER A 132 1.54 -8.52 -6.70
CA SER A 132 1.51 -9.67 -7.61
C SER A 132 1.71 -9.30 -9.08
N ALA A 133 1.32 -8.10 -9.51
CA ALA A 133 1.65 -7.63 -10.85
C ALA A 133 3.15 -7.32 -11.00
N THR A 134 3.77 -6.76 -9.97
CA THR A 134 5.06 -6.06 -10.10
C THR A 134 6.24 -6.71 -9.40
N SER A 135 6.03 -7.88 -8.80
CA SER A 135 7.07 -8.61 -8.10
C SER A 135 6.82 -10.11 -8.15
N ASP A 136 7.86 -10.90 -7.93
CA ASP A 136 7.81 -12.37 -7.90
C ASP A 136 7.18 -12.94 -6.61
N VAL A 137 6.34 -12.15 -5.94
CA VAL A 137 5.70 -12.51 -4.66
C VAL A 137 4.86 -13.79 -4.77
N LEU A 138 4.23 -14.05 -5.92
CA LEU A 138 3.50 -15.27 -6.19
C LEU A 138 4.04 -16.01 -7.41
N ASN A 139 5.31 -15.85 -7.77
CA ASN A 139 5.85 -16.53 -8.95
C ASN A 139 5.86 -18.06 -8.72
N PRO A 140 5.21 -18.87 -9.58
CA PRO A 140 5.17 -20.32 -9.44
C PRO A 140 6.54 -20.98 -9.57
N ASP A 141 7.49 -20.33 -10.24
CA ASP A 141 8.87 -20.79 -10.40
C ASP A 141 9.76 -20.44 -9.19
N ASN A 142 9.23 -19.76 -8.17
CA ASN A 142 10.00 -19.37 -7.00
C ASN A 142 10.32 -20.60 -6.12
N VAL A 143 11.60 -20.92 -6.03
CA VAL A 143 12.14 -22.05 -5.26
C VAL A 143 11.79 -22.00 -3.76
N ASP A 144 11.51 -20.82 -3.21
CA ASP A 144 11.09 -20.67 -1.82
C ASP A 144 9.79 -21.42 -1.52
N PHE A 145 8.86 -21.55 -2.49
CA PHE A 145 7.64 -22.37 -2.30
C PHE A 145 7.99 -23.86 -2.14
N LEU A 146 8.92 -24.36 -2.95
CA LEU A 146 9.40 -25.75 -2.88
C LEU A 146 10.13 -26.04 -1.55
N ILE A 147 10.94 -25.08 -1.07
CA ILE A 147 11.68 -25.23 0.19
C ILE A 147 10.72 -25.25 1.38
N LEU A 148 9.67 -24.43 1.35
CA LEU A 148 8.75 -24.25 2.47
C LEU A 148 7.60 -25.28 2.50
N GLY A 149 7.31 -25.99 1.40
CA GLY A 149 6.49 -27.20 1.35
C GLY A 149 5.04 -27.10 1.84
N ASN A 150 4.51 -25.88 2.01
CA ASN A 150 3.12 -25.61 2.36
C ASN A 150 2.63 -24.34 1.65
N GLU A 151 2.38 -24.52 0.36
CA GLU A 151 2.08 -23.47 -0.60
C GLU A 151 0.82 -22.70 -0.21
N ALA A 152 -0.23 -23.41 0.20
CA ALA A 152 -1.49 -22.79 0.60
C ALA A 152 -1.32 -21.86 1.81
N LEU A 153 -0.54 -22.28 2.81
CA LEU A 153 -0.23 -21.45 3.97
C LEU A 153 0.57 -20.22 3.56
N ILE A 154 1.61 -20.39 2.75
CA ILE A 154 2.48 -19.29 2.31
C ILE A 154 1.68 -18.24 1.53
N VAL A 155 0.89 -18.67 0.54
CA VAL A 155 0.00 -17.79 -0.23
C VAL A 155 -0.96 -17.03 0.70
N ALA A 156 -1.59 -17.74 1.64
CA ALA A 156 -2.51 -17.13 2.60
C ALA A 156 -1.81 -16.08 3.50
N MET A 157 -0.58 -16.37 3.95
CA MET A 157 0.17 -15.43 4.79
C MET A 157 0.66 -14.21 4.02
N ILE A 158 1.08 -14.37 2.76
CA ILE A 158 1.43 -13.26 1.87
C ILE A 158 0.22 -12.33 1.73
N VAL A 159 -0.95 -12.88 1.36
CA VAL A 159 -2.21 -12.09 1.28
C VAL A 159 -2.49 -11.40 2.61
N ALA A 160 -2.32 -12.11 3.73
CA ALA A 160 -2.55 -11.56 5.06
C ALA A 160 -1.59 -10.40 5.40
N LEU A 161 -0.34 -10.42 4.95
CA LEU A 161 0.59 -9.30 5.15
C LEU A 161 0.14 -8.04 4.41
N PHE A 162 -0.26 -8.16 3.13
CA PHE A 162 -0.75 -7.02 2.36
C PHE A 162 -2.07 -6.47 2.92
N VAL A 163 -3.02 -7.34 3.23
CA VAL A 163 -4.31 -6.95 3.85
C VAL A 163 -4.08 -6.36 5.24
N GLY A 164 -3.18 -6.94 6.02
CA GLY A 164 -2.77 -6.44 7.34
C GLY A 164 -2.15 -5.06 7.28
N PHE A 165 -1.27 -4.79 6.30
CA PHE A 165 -0.72 -3.46 6.06
C PHE A 165 -1.85 -2.45 5.81
N GLY A 166 -2.76 -2.76 4.90
CA GLY A 166 -3.89 -1.89 4.58
C GLY A 166 -4.80 -1.64 5.78
N ALA A 167 -5.13 -2.69 6.53
CA ALA A 167 -5.97 -2.62 7.72
C ALA A 167 -5.34 -1.79 8.84
N LEU A 168 -4.01 -1.85 9.01
CA LEU A 168 -3.29 -1.12 10.07
C LEU A 168 -2.99 0.34 9.69
N VAL A 169 -2.68 0.64 8.43
CA VAL A 169 -2.26 2.00 8.04
C VAL A 169 -3.37 3.04 8.19
N GLU A 170 -4.64 2.63 8.07
CA GLU A 170 -5.80 3.51 8.26
C GLU A 170 -5.96 4.01 9.70
N PRO A 171 -6.06 3.17 10.74
CA PRO A 171 -6.13 3.62 12.13
C PRO A 171 -4.85 4.35 12.56
N VAL A 172 -3.66 3.94 12.10
CA VAL A 172 -2.40 4.66 12.39
C VAL A 172 -2.44 6.07 11.80
N SER A 173 -2.93 6.23 10.56
CA SER A 173 -3.12 7.56 9.95
C SER A 173 -4.06 8.42 10.79
N GLY A 174 -5.20 7.87 11.22
CA GLY A 174 -6.17 8.60 12.05
C GLY A 174 -5.68 8.90 13.47
N TRP A 175 -4.79 8.07 14.02
CA TRP A 175 -4.11 8.36 15.28
C TRP A 175 -3.12 9.51 15.11
N LEU A 176 -2.24 9.45 14.10
CA LEU A 176 -1.27 10.51 13.80
C LEU A 176 -1.96 11.85 13.50
N ASP A 177 -3.04 11.83 12.72
CA ASP A 177 -3.78 13.04 12.36
C ASP A 177 -4.36 13.76 13.59
N ARG A 178 -4.71 13.02 14.65
CA ARG A 178 -5.24 13.59 15.90
C ARG A 178 -4.15 14.08 16.86
N HIS A 179 -2.96 13.45 16.83
CA HIS A 179 -1.89 13.73 17.79
C HIS A 179 -0.81 14.68 17.24
N LEU A 180 -0.68 14.81 15.92
CA LEU A 180 0.29 15.72 15.32
C LEU A 180 -0.27 17.15 15.27
N PRO A 181 0.54 18.16 15.66
CA PRO A 181 0.21 19.58 15.55
C PRO A 181 -0.41 19.98 14.20
N VAL A 182 -1.32 20.96 14.23
CA VAL A 182 -1.79 21.62 13.00
C VAL A 182 -0.63 22.39 12.38
N ALA A 183 -0.53 22.36 11.05
CA ALA A 183 0.44 23.11 10.29
C ALA A 183 -0.14 24.49 9.95
N ASP A 184 0.34 25.52 10.63
CA ASP A 184 -0.08 26.90 10.43
C ASP A 184 1.10 27.88 10.58
N ALA A 185 0.84 29.15 10.27
CA ALA A 185 1.85 30.22 10.34
C ALA A 185 2.30 30.53 11.78
N SER A 186 1.51 30.17 12.79
CA SER A 186 1.86 30.37 14.20
C SER A 186 2.87 29.32 14.71
N ARG A 187 3.04 28.21 13.98
CA ARG A 187 3.95 27.11 14.31
C ARG A 187 4.95 26.84 13.17
N PRO A 188 5.84 27.79 12.84
CA PRO A 188 6.71 27.70 11.68
C PRO A 188 7.67 26.50 11.74
N PHE A 189 8.14 26.12 12.94
CA PHE A 189 9.01 24.96 13.12
C PHE A 189 8.31 23.64 12.75
N ALA A 190 7.07 23.44 13.23
CA ALA A 190 6.30 22.24 12.91
C ALA A 190 6.00 22.17 11.39
N SER A 191 5.58 23.28 10.80
CA SER A 191 5.34 23.40 9.36
C SER A 191 6.61 23.11 8.54
N GLY A 192 7.77 23.62 8.97
CA GLY A 192 9.06 23.35 8.35
C GLY A 192 9.46 21.88 8.42
N ALA A 193 9.32 21.25 9.59
CA ALA A 193 9.60 19.83 9.78
C ALA A 193 8.71 18.94 8.90
N TYR A 194 7.41 19.24 8.82
CA TYR A 194 6.51 18.55 7.89
C TYR A 194 6.93 18.75 6.43
N GLY A 195 7.36 19.96 6.06
CA GLY A 195 7.89 20.25 4.73
C GLY A 195 9.05 19.32 4.36
N VAL A 196 10.04 19.23 5.22
CA VAL A 196 11.20 18.34 5.01
C VAL A 196 10.76 16.87 4.89
N ILE A 197 9.94 16.39 5.82
CA ILE A 197 9.48 14.99 5.81
C ILE A 197 8.65 14.69 4.56
N ALA A 198 7.75 15.59 4.17
CA ALA A 198 6.90 15.41 2.98
C ALA A 198 7.73 15.39 1.69
N VAL A 199 8.68 16.32 1.54
CA VAL A 199 9.56 16.38 0.35
C VAL A 199 10.41 15.11 0.26
N LEU A 200 11.09 14.72 1.35
CA LEU A 200 11.90 13.51 1.37
C LEU A 200 11.05 12.25 1.12
N GLY A 201 9.89 12.16 1.77
CA GLY A 201 8.98 11.02 1.61
C GLY A 201 8.40 10.91 0.20
N VAL A 202 8.05 12.03 -0.44
CA VAL A 202 7.56 12.04 -1.83
C VAL A 202 8.69 11.70 -2.80
N ALA A 203 9.88 12.30 -2.63
CA ALA A 203 11.02 12.04 -3.51
C ALA A 203 11.45 10.57 -3.43
N LEU A 204 11.60 10.04 -2.21
CA LEU A 204 11.98 8.65 -1.99
C LEU A 204 10.86 7.70 -2.44
N GLY A 205 9.60 7.98 -2.09
CA GLY A 205 8.46 7.18 -2.53
C GLY A 205 8.30 7.14 -4.06
N ALA A 206 8.47 8.26 -4.75
CA ALA A 206 8.46 8.31 -6.21
C ALA A 206 9.61 7.50 -6.81
N LEU A 207 10.82 7.64 -6.27
CA LEU A 207 11.98 6.86 -6.70
C LEU A 207 11.74 5.35 -6.52
N LEU A 208 11.26 4.93 -5.35
CA LEU A 208 10.99 3.52 -5.06
C LEU A 208 9.86 2.96 -5.94
N LEU A 209 8.81 3.73 -6.21
CA LEU A 209 7.75 3.31 -7.10
C LEU A 209 8.21 3.21 -8.54
N VAL A 210 9.04 4.16 -9.01
CA VAL A 210 9.61 4.05 -10.36
C VAL A 210 10.46 2.78 -10.48
N GLN A 211 11.31 2.50 -9.49
CA GLN A 211 12.11 1.28 -9.46
C GLN A 211 11.22 0.03 -9.48
N ALA A 212 10.23 -0.05 -8.59
CA ALA A 212 9.36 -1.21 -8.48
C ALA A 212 8.47 -1.43 -9.72
N MET A 213 8.08 -0.37 -10.43
CA MET A 213 7.12 -0.47 -11.54
C MET A 213 7.75 -0.54 -12.93
N PHE A 214 9.01 -0.10 -13.09
CA PHE A 214 9.63 0.08 -14.42
C PHE A 214 11.01 -0.56 -14.56
N THR A 215 11.58 -1.14 -13.50
CA THR A 215 12.91 -1.75 -13.60
C THR A 215 12.78 -3.27 -13.82
N PRO A 216 13.25 -3.81 -14.95
CA PRO A 216 13.21 -5.25 -15.25
C PRO A 216 14.00 -6.10 -14.26
N SER A 217 15.01 -5.53 -13.58
CA SER A 217 15.82 -6.27 -12.60
C SER A 217 15.06 -6.65 -11.33
N THR A 218 13.78 -6.30 -11.20
CA THR A 218 12.99 -6.57 -9.99
C THR A 218 12.16 -7.85 -10.13
N CYS A 219 11.93 -8.33 -11.35
CA CYS A 219 11.39 -9.66 -11.62
C CYS A 219 11.91 -10.16 -12.98
N ASP A 220 12.17 -11.46 -13.12
CA ASP A 220 12.42 -12.09 -14.44
C ASP A 220 11.14 -12.17 -15.31
N CYS A 221 10.15 -11.33 -14.99
CA CYS A 221 8.84 -11.29 -15.59
C CYS A 221 8.71 -10.09 -16.54
N ASP A 222 7.90 -10.24 -17.59
CA ASP A 222 7.58 -9.10 -18.47
C ASP A 222 7.11 -7.94 -17.60
N PRO A 223 7.73 -6.75 -17.71
CA PRO A 223 7.40 -5.62 -16.85
C PRO A 223 5.89 -5.40 -16.94
N PRO A 224 5.21 -5.17 -15.81
CA PRO A 224 3.75 -5.13 -15.76
C PRO A 224 3.23 -3.81 -16.31
N LEU A 225 3.56 -3.52 -17.56
CA LEU A 225 3.36 -2.26 -18.24
C LEU A 225 1.91 -1.80 -18.09
N VAL A 226 0.97 -2.75 -18.17
CA VAL A 226 -0.46 -2.49 -17.98
C VAL A 226 -0.75 -1.98 -16.56
N ALA A 227 -0.30 -2.67 -15.51
CA ALA A 227 -0.51 -2.24 -14.13
C ALA A 227 0.20 -0.91 -13.84
N SER A 228 1.44 -0.76 -14.31
CA SER A 228 2.24 0.47 -14.17
C SER A 228 1.58 1.67 -14.85
N ILE A 229 0.99 1.50 -16.05
CA ILE A 229 0.21 2.54 -16.72
C ILE A 229 -0.98 2.96 -15.86
N PHE A 230 -1.73 2.01 -15.28
CA PHE A 230 -2.87 2.36 -14.43
C PHE A 230 -2.46 3.05 -13.12
N VAL A 231 -1.31 2.71 -12.55
CA VAL A 231 -0.72 3.46 -11.42
C VAL A 231 -0.39 4.90 -11.82
N VAL A 232 0.24 5.10 -12.98
CA VAL A 232 0.52 6.44 -13.52
C VAL A 232 -0.76 7.23 -13.78
N VAL A 233 -1.78 6.62 -14.36
CA VAL A 233 -3.10 7.22 -14.57
C VAL A 233 -3.75 7.64 -13.23
N THR A 234 -3.66 6.78 -12.20
CA THR A 234 -4.15 7.12 -10.86
C THR A 234 -3.36 8.26 -10.23
N ALA A 235 -2.03 8.26 -10.39
CA ALA A 235 -1.16 9.33 -9.90
C ALA A 235 -1.50 10.67 -10.56
N ALA A 236 -1.71 10.69 -11.87
CA ALA A 236 -2.17 11.88 -12.61
C ALA A 236 -3.53 12.37 -12.10
N GLY A 237 -4.48 11.45 -11.87
CA GLY A 237 -5.76 11.76 -11.24
C GLY A 237 -5.58 12.42 -9.87
N THR A 238 -4.67 11.88 -9.05
CA THR A 238 -4.40 12.36 -7.68
C THR A 238 -3.72 13.73 -7.67
N LEU A 239 -2.80 13.98 -8.60
CA LEU A 239 -2.17 15.28 -8.78
C LEU A 239 -3.20 16.33 -9.20
N GLY A 240 -4.09 16.01 -10.15
CA GLY A 240 -5.18 16.92 -10.52
C GLY A 240 -6.17 17.15 -9.36
N TRP A 241 -6.48 16.11 -8.59
CA TRP A 241 -7.32 16.22 -7.39
C TRP A 241 -6.67 17.14 -6.35
N THR A 242 -5.36 16.99 -6.12
CA THR A 242 -4.58 17.86 -5.24
C THR A 242 -4.56 19.29 -5.74
N ALA A 243 -4.30 19.50 -7.04
CA ALA A 243 -4.29 20.82 -7.66
C ALA A 243 -5.67 21.50 -7.62
N SER A 244 -6.76 20.72 -7.63
CA SER A 244 -8.12 21.26 -7.49
C SER A 244 -8.39 21.92 -6.13
N ALA A 245 -7.59 21.63 -5.10
CA ALA A 245 -7.66 22.36 -3.82
C ALA A 245 -7.29 23.84 -3.96
N PHE A 246 -6.53 24.19 -5.00
CA PHE A 246 -5.95 25.52 -5.22
C PHE A 246 -6.44 26.18 -6.51
N SER A 247 -7.31 25.51 -7.27
CA SER A 247 -7.79 25.96 -8.56
C SER A 247 -9.29 26.25 -8.52
N PRO A 248 -9.79 27.33 -9.14
CA PRO A 248 -11.21 27.61 -9.27
C PRO A 248 -11.91 26.73 -10.33
N SER A 249 -11.17 25.90 -11.08
CA SER A 249 -11.71 25.13 -12.20
C SER A 249 -12.67 24.02 -11.75
N ALA A 250 -13.90 24.03 -12.28
CA ALA A 250 -14.87 22.95 -12.09
C ALA A 250 -14.57 21.70 -12.95
N LEU A 251 -13.74 21.82 -13.98
CA LEU A 251 -13.37 20.72 -14.88
C LEU A 251 -12.35 19.79 -14.22
N LEU A 252 -11.39 20.35 -13.48
CA LEU A 252 -10.26 19.64 -12.92
C LEU A 252 -10.70 18.49 -11.98
N PRO A 253 -11.61 18.68 -11.00
CA PRO A 253 -12.11 17.57 -10.17
C PRO A 253 -12.76 16.44 -10.98
N ARG A 254 -13.48 16.77 -12.07
CA ARG A 254 -14.19 15.78 -12.89
C ARG A 254 -13.21 14.88 -13.64
N ILE A 255 -12.22 15.48 -14.30
CA ILE A 255 -11.17 14.73 -15.02
C ILE A 255 -10.36 13.91 -14.03
N SER A 256 -9.94 14.50 -12.91
CA SER A 256 -9.20 13.80 -11.87
C SER A 256 -9.95 12.58 -11.33
N ARG A 257 -11.27 12.71 -11.13
CA ARG A 257 -12.13 11.61 -10.69
C ARG A 257 -12.21 10.49 -11.72
N LEU A 258 -12.36 10.82 -13.00
CA LEU A 258 -12.36 9.82 -14.07
C LEU A 258 -11.04 9.06 -14.11
N LEU A 259 -9.91 9.79 -14.14
CA LEU A 259 -8.57 9.19 -14.16
C LEU A 259 -8.31 8.33 -12.92
N GLY A 260 -8.65 8.84 -11.73
CA GLY A 260 -8.51 8.13 -10.47
C GLY A 260 -9.31 6.83 -10.42
N LEU A 261 -10.55 6.83 -10.90
CA LEU A 261 -11.39 5.63 -10.95
C LEU A 261 -10.94 4.62 -12.01
N VAL A 262 -10.56 5.09 -13.20
CA VAL A 262 -10.01 4.22 -14.26
C VAL A 262 -8.75 3.52 -13.76
N GLY A 263 -7.83 4.27 -13.15
CA GLY A 263 -6.63 3.71 -12.57
C GLY A 263 -6.90 2.78 -11.38
N LEU A 264 -7.82 3.14 -10.48
CA LEU A 264 -8.25 2.30 -9.35
C LEU A 264 -8.85 0.97 -9.78
N VAL A 265 -9.57 0.90 -10.91
CA VAL A 265 -10.14 -0.36 -11.41
C VAL A 265 -9.11 -1.14 -12.22
N GLY A 266 -8.39 -0.47 -13.12
CA GLY A 266 -7.45 -1.10 -14.04
C GLY A 266 -6.25 -1.74 -13.34
N ALA A 267 -5.63 -1.03 -12.38
CA ALA A 267 -4.46 -1.51 -11.66
C ALA A 267 -4.69 -2.85 -10.92
N PRO A 268 -5.69 -2.99 -10.02
CA PRO A 268 -5.94 -4.25 -9.34
C PRO A 268 -6.50 -5.31 -10.27
N THR A 269 -7.22 -4.96 -11.34
CA THR A 269 -7.72 -5.97 -12.29
C THR A 269 -6.55 -6.67 -12.99
N ALA A 270 -5.59 -5.88 -13.50
CA ALA A 270 -4.39 -6.44 -14.12
C ALA A 270 -3.60 -7.33 -13.15
N GLY A 271 -3.45 -6.88 -11.90
CA GLY A 271 -2.72 -7.64 -10.88
C GLY A 271 -3.44 -8.87 -10.36
N LEU A 272 -4.75 -8.82 -10.11
CA LEU A 272 -5.52 -9.96 -9.60
C LEU A 272 -5.64 -11.08 -10.63
N VAL A 273 -5.79 -10.75 -11.92
CA VAL A 273 -5.82 -11.77 -12.98
C VAL A 273 -4.55 -12.59 -12.97
N ARG A 274 -3.39 -11.93 -12.86
CA ARG A 274 -2.10 -12.60 -12.72
C ARG A 274 -2.00 -13.38 -11.40
N ALA A 275 -2.27 -12.73 -10.27
CA ALA A 275 -2.19 -13.34 -8.94
C ALA A 275 -3.02 -14.62 -8.82
N ILE A 276 -4.21 -14.65 -9.41
CA ILE A 276 -5.10 -15.82 -9.40
C ILE A 276 -4.54 -16.94 -10.28
N GLY A 277 -3.99 -16.60 -11.45
CA GLY A 277 -3.33 -17.55 -12.34
C GLY A 277 -2.16 -18.24 -11.63
N ASP A 278 -1.25 -17.41 -11.11
CA ASP A 278 -0.02 -17.86 -10.46
C ASP A 278 -0.33 -18.68 -9.18
N ALA A 279 -1.27 -18.22 -8.35
CA ALA A 279 -1.69 -18.97 -7.15
C ALA A 279 -2.36 -20.30 -7.50
N ALA A 280 -3.13 -20.37 -8.59
CA ALA A 280 -3.76 -21.62 -9.01
C ALA A 280 -2.76 -22.65 -9.54
N GLU A 281 -1.64 -22.20 -10.13
CA GLU A 281 -0.54 -23.04 -10.55
C GLU A 281 0.25 -23.57 -9.35
N ILE A 282 0.62 -22.68 -8.42
CA ILE A 282 1.29 -23.02 -7.16
C ILE A 282 0.49 -24.08 -6.37
N LEU A 283 -0.83 -23.96 -6.28
CA LEU A 283 -1.68 -24.89 -5.53
C LEU A 283 -1.91 -26.25 -6.22
N ARG A 284 -1.47 -26.40 -7.47
CA ARG A 284 -1.57 -27.67 -8.23
C ARG A 284 -0.25 -28.44 -8.28
N ALA A 285 0.87 -27.79 -8.00
CA ALA A 285 2.19 -28.41 -7.91
C ALA A 285 2.26 -29.36 -6.70
#